data_AF-A0A2S1JTZ5-F1
#
_entry.id   AF-A0A2S1JTZ5-F1
#
_cell.length_a   1.000
_cell.length_b   1.000
_cell.length_c   1.000
_cell.angle_alpha   90.00
_cell.angle_beta   90.00
_cell.angle_gamma   90.00
#
_symmetry.space_group_name_H-M   'P 1'
#
loop_
_entity.id
_entity.type
_entity.pdbx_description
1 polymer ?
#
loop_
_entity_poly.entity_id
_entity_poly.type
_entity_poly.pdbx_seq_one_letter_code
_entity_poly.pdbx_strand_id
1 'polypeptide(L)' 'MERFAIFSGTYNLLMGGVKDFKQSFYTQEEALKEAKRIAKRELFIHWVQIFDKKTDKAKIYRIVGKELVEDSTNPCKVRL' A
#
# COMPACT_ATOMS: atom_id res chain seq x y z
N MET A 1 -9.53 -12.58 -13.37
CA MET A 1 -9.89 -11.80 -12.16
C MET A 1 -8.77 -10.81 -11.87
N GLU A 2 -9.09 -9.59 -11.50
CA GLU A 2 -8.11 -8.59 -11.02
C GLU A 2 -7.56 -9.03 -9.66
N ARG A 3 -6.32 -9.53 -9.67
CA ARG A 3 -5.67 -10.22 -8.55
C ARG A 3 -5.16 -9.28 -7.46
N PHE A 4 -4.68 -8.10 -7.82
CA PHE A 4 -4.02 -7.19 -6.89
C PHE A 4 -4.93 -6.01 -6.57
N ALA A 5 -5.19 -5.71 -5.30
CA ALA A 5 -5.97 -4.55 -4.88
C ALA A 5 -5.06 -3.49 -4.23
N ILE A 6 -5.28 -2.23 -4.57
CA ILE A 6 -4.61 -1.10 -3.93
C ILE A 6 -5.52 -0.48 -2.89
N PHE A 7 -4.94 -0.25 -1.72
CA PHE A 7 -5.50 0.58 -0.68
C PHE A 7 -4.54 1.74 -0.41
N SER A 8 -5.05 2.93 -0.16
CA SER A 8 -4.21 4.04 0.29
C SER A 8 -4.98 4.97 1.19
N GLY A 9 -4.27 5.57 2.15
CA GLY A 9 -4.88 6.42 3.15
C GLY A 9 -3.91 7.39 3.79
N THR A 10 -4.47 8.23 4.65
CA THR A 10 -3.75 9.21 5.47
C THR A 10 -3.28 8.55 6.78
N TYR A 11 -2.88 9.33 7.79
CA TYR A 11 -2.61 8.85 9.16
C TYR A 11 -3.89 8.32 9.84
N ASN A 12 -4.48 7.24 9.34
CA ASN A 12 -5.49 6.50 10.08
C ASN A 12 -4.79 5.47 10.97
N LEU A 13 -5.15 5.43 12.25
CA LEU A 13 -4.68 4.44 13.23
C LEU A 13 -5.03 2.99 12.83
N LEU A 14 -5.91 2.81 11.84
CA LEU A 14 -6.32 1.55 11.24
C LEU A 14 -6.05 1.62 9.74
N MET A 15 -4.98 0.95 9.28
CA MET A 15 -4.68 0.82 7.85
C MET A 15 -5.54 -0.29 7.22
N GLY A 16 -6.04 -0.06 5.99
CA GLY A 16 -6.54 -1.15 5.13
C GLY A 16 -8.04 -1.45 5.19
N GLY A 17 -8.90 -0.43 5.26
CA GLY A 17 -10.36 -0.60 5.22
C GLY A 17 -10.98 -0.46 3.82
N VAL A 18 -12.29 -0.77 3.69
CA VAL A 18 -13.07 -0.57 2.44
C VAL A 18 -13.01 0.89 1.95
N LYS A 19 -12.93 1.85 2.88
CA LYS A 19 -12.81 3.29 2.56
C LYS A 19 -11.47 3.66 1.92
N ASP A 20 -10.44 2.86 2.15
CA ASP A 20 -9.10 3.09 1.62
C ASP A 20 -8.90 2.40 0.25
N PHE A 21 -9.85 1.56 -0.17
CA PHE A 21 -9.78 0.88 -1.46
C PHE A 21 -9.78 1.90 -2.61
N LYS A 22 -8.86 1.72 -3.55
CA LYS A 22 -8.76 2.56 -4.76
C LYS A 22 -9.19 1.79 -5.99
N GLN A 23 -8.45 0.73 -6.33
CA GLN A 23 -8.65 0.00 -7.57
C GLN A 23 -8.01 -1.39 -7.49
N SER A 24 -8.46 -2.31 -8.33
CA SER A 24 -7.83 -3.63 -8.53
C SER A 24 -7.17 -3.74 -9.91
N PHE A 25 -6.14 -4.58 -10.00
CA PHE A 25 -5.28 -4.77 -11.18
C PHE A 25 -5.01 -6.25 -11.43
N TYR A 26 -4.68 -6.61 -12.67
CA TYR A 26 -4.36 -7.99 -13.03
C TYR A 26 -2.94 -8.37 -12.61
N THR A 27 -2.01 -7.42 -12.68
CA THR A 27 -0.58 -7.65 -12.40
C THR A 27 -0.05 -6.81 -11.24
N GLN A 28 1.03 -7.31 -10.62
CA GLN A 28 1.70 -6.58 -9.54
C GLN A 28 2.39 -5.31 -10.05
N GLU A 29 2.87 -5.33 -11.30
CA GLU A 29 3.56 -4.18 -11.92
C GLU A 29 2.61 -3.01 -12.14
N GLU A 30 1.39 -3.27 -12.62
CA GLU A 30 0.35 -2.25 -12.76
C GLU A 30 -0.01 -1.65 -11.40
N ALA A 31 -0.18 -2.51 -10.38
CA ALA A 31 -0.48 -2.05 -9.03
C ALA A 31 0.66 -1.18 -8.46
N LEU A 32 1.92 -1.56 -8.69
CA LEU A 32 3.09 -0.78 -8.26
C LEU A 32 3.20 0.56 -9.01
N LYS A 33 2.92 0.58 -10.31
CA LYS A 33 2.92 1.80 -11.12
C LYS A 33 1.89 2.79 -10.59
N GLU A 34 0.70 2.30 -10.24
CA GLU A 34 -0.35 3.12 -9.68
C GLU A 34 0.00 3.60 -8.26
N ALA A 35 0.55 2.74 -7.40
CA ALA A 35 1.04 3.13 -6.08
C ALA A 35 2.07 4.28 -6.15
N LYS A 36 3.00 4.23 -7.12
CA LYS A 36 3.97 5.31 -7.37
C LYS A 36 3.30 6.59 -7.86
N ARG A 37 2.21 6.48 -8.63
CA ARG A 37 1.43 7.64 -9.09
C ARG A 37 0.74 8.33 -7.92
N ILE A 38 0.13 7.55 -7.02
CA ILE A 38 -0.51 8.04 -5.80
C ILE A 38 0.52 8.78 -4.93
N ALA A 39 1.69 8.17 -4.68
CA ALA A 39 2.76 8.76 -3.88
C ALA A 39 3.24 10.14 -4.37
N LYS A 40 3.20 10.37 -5.70
CA LYS A 40 3.65 11.65 -6.30
C LYS A 40 2.56 12.72 -6.33
N ARG A 41 1.30 12.33 -6.42
CA ARG A 41 0.17 13.23 -6.70
C ARG A 41 -0.59 13.63 -5.45
N GLU A 42 -0.74 12.73 -4.48
CA GLU A 42 -1.60 12.95 -3.32
C GLU A 42 -0.76 13.34 -2.09
N LEU A 43 -0.76 14.64 -1.76
CA LEU A 43 0.05 15.23 -0.68
C LEU A 43 -0.31 14.72 0.72
N PHE A 44 -1.54 14.23 0.92
CA PHE A 44 -2.06 13.82 2.22
C PHE A 44 -2.06 12.30 2.43
N ILE A 45 -1.67 11.53 1.42
CA ILE A 45 -1.57 10.08 1.54
C ILE A 45 -0.20 9.73 2.09
N HIS A 46 -0.19 8.95 3.17
CA HIS A 46 1.02 8.60 3.91
C HIS A 46 1.39 7.14 3.75
N TRP A 47 0.47 6.29 3.27
CA TRP A 47 0.73 4.88 3.03
C TRP A 47 -0.07 4.35 1.83
N VAL A 48 0.45 3.29 1.23
CA VAL A 48 -0.17 2.51 0.17
C VAL A 48 0.02 1.03 0.47
N GLN A 49 -1.02 0.23 0.31
CA GLN A 49 -0.98 -1.22 0.47
C GLN A 49 -1.38 -1.87 -0.84
N ILE A 50 -0.61 -2.88 -1.26
CA ILE A 50 -0.93 -3.75 -2.39
C ILE A 50 -1.26 -5.12 -1.82
N PHE A 51 -2.51 -5.55 -1.98
CA PHE A 51 -3.02 -6.83 -1.51
C PHE A 51 -3.15 -7.83 -2.67
N ASP A 52 -2.54 -9.00 -2.54
CA ASP A 52 -2.69 -10.10 -3.48
C ASP A 52 -3.81 -11.04 -3.04
N LYS A 53 -4.96 -10.96 -3.72
CA LYS A 53 -6.16 -11.77 -3.45
C LYS A 53 -5.92 -13.28 -3.58
N LYS A 54 -4.91 -13.71 -4.35
CA LYS A 54 -4.62 -15.14 -4.55
C LYS A 54 -3.85 -15.73 -3.37
N THR A 55 -2.92 -14.96 -2.82
CA THR A 55 -2.00 -15.44 -1.77
C THR A 55 -2.34 -14.92 -0.39
N ASP A 56 -3.33 -14.03 -0.29
CA ASP A 56 -3.74 -13.34 0.95
C ASP A 56 -2.58 -12.56 1.59
N LYS A 57 -1.63 -12.10 0.77
CA LYS A 57 -0.45 -11.34 1.21
C LYS A 57 -0.63 -9.87 0.86
N ALA A 58 -0.30 -9.01 1.83
CA ALA A 58 -0.23 -7.58 1.64
C ALA A 58 1.23 -7.11 1.66
N LYS A 59 1.57 -6.20 0.76
CA LYS A 59 2.78 -5.37 0.84
C LYS A 59 2.37 -3.96 1.20
N ILE A 60 2.96 -3.42 2.26
CA ILE A 60 2.67 -2.08 2.76
C ILE A 60 3.85 -1.19 2.43
N TYR A 61 3.55 0.00 1.94
CA TYR A 61 4.52 1.03 1.60
C TYR A 61 4.16 2.30 2.34
N ARG A 62 5.13 2.94 2.97
CA ARG A 62 5.02 4.31 3.46
C ARG A 62 5.42 5.27 2.36
N ILE A 63 4.79 6.44 2.31
CA ILE A 63 5.18 7.51 1.40
C ILE A 63 6.04 8.50 2.17
N VAL A 64 7.32 8.60 1.79
CA VAL A 64 8.27 9.56 2.35
C VAL A 64 8.84 10.37 1.20
N GLY A 65 8.67 11.70 1.22
CA GLY A 65 9.22 12.56 0.17
C GLY A 65 8.73 12.24 -1.25
N LYS A 66 7.48 11.74 -1.41
CA LYS A 66 6.88 11.26 -2.68
C LYS A 66 7.44 9.94 -3.20
N GLU A 67 8.21 9.22 -2.40
CA GLU A 67 8.74 7.90 -2.71
C GLU A 67 8.08 6.82 -1.86
N LEU A 68 7.96 5.62 -2.42
CA LEU A 68 7.45 4.44 -1.71
C LEU A 68 8.61 3.76 -0.98
N VAL A 69 8.51 3.70 0.33
CA VAL A 69 9.42 2.94 1.20
C VAL A 69 8.66 1.72 1.69
N GLU A 70 9.11 0.52 1.33
CA GLU A 70 8.47 -0.72 1.79
C GLU A 70 8.57 -0.81 3.31
N ASP A 71 7.42 -0.92 3.96
CA ASP A 71 7.34 -1.11 5.40
C ASP A 71 7.65 -2.58 5.69
N SER A 72 8.94 -2.89 5.81
CA SER A 72 9.39 -4.16 6.32
C SER A 72 9.23 -4.17 7.85
N THR A 73 7.99 -4.04 8.33
CA THR A 73 7.68 -4.46 9.70
C THR A 73 7.92 -5.95 9.79
N ASN A 74 9.15 -6.28 10.16
CA ASN A 74 9.52 -7.52 10.80
C ASN A 74 8.88 -7.45 12.20
N PRO A 75 7.81 -8.20 12.50
CA PRO A 75 7.08 -8.04 13.76
C PRO A 75 7.91 -8.37 15.03
N CYS A 76 9.19 -8.75 14.91
CA CYS A 76 10.01 -9.28 16.01
C CYS A 76 11.40 -8.62 16.16
N LYS A 77 11.52 -7.29 16.14
CA LYS A 77 12.67 -6.60 16.77
C LYS A 77 12.21 -5.40 17.60
N VAL A 78 11.42 -5.67 18.62
CA VAL A 78 11.44 -4.83 19.82
C VAL A 78 12.77 -5.14 20.50
N ARG A 79 13.79 -4.30 20.28
CA ARG A 79 14.92 -4.24 21.21
C ARG A 79 14.37 -3.54 22.46
N LEU A 80 13.99 -4.34 23.46
CA LEU A 80 13.95 -3.91 24.86
C LEU A 80 15.34 -3.43 25.27
#